data_AF-A0A953NWL0-F1
#
_entry.id   AF-A0A953NWL0-F1
#
_cell.length_a   1.000
_cell.length_b   1.000
_cell.length_c   1.000
_cell.angle_alpha   90.00
_cell.angle_beta   90.00
_cell.angle_gamma   90.00
#
_symmetry.space_group_name_H-M   'P 1'
#
loop_
_entity.id
_entity.type
_entity.pdbx_description
1 polymer ?
#
loop_
_entity_poly.entity_id
_entity_poly.type
_entity_poly.pdbx_seq_one_letter_code
_entity_poly.pdbx_strand_id
1 'polypeptide(L)' 'AIFVLSTGGGHGHSGLVEKVDAGILTTIEGNTNDNGSREGIGVFRRVGRRLSSINVGYVLYS' A
#
# COMPACT_ATOMS: atom_id res chain seq x y z
N ALA A 1 -7.11 -7.13 -4.83
CA ALA A 1 -6.37 -7.62 -3.65
C ALA A 1 -6.04 -6.44 -2.73
N ILE A 2 -6.05 -6.64 -1.41
CA ILE A 2 -5.62 -5.64 -0.43
C ILE A 2 -4.26 -6.06 0.11
N PHE A 3 -3.26 -5.16 0.13
CA PHE A 3 -1.99 -5.43 0.80
C PHE A 3 -2.07 -5.01 2.26
N VAL A 4 -1.35 -5.70 3.13
CA VAL A 4 -1.14 -5.31 4.52
C VAL A 4 0.37 -5.19 4.78
N LEU A 5 0.79 -4.09 5.40
CA LEU A 5 2.15 -3.91 5.87
C LEU A 5 2.15 -3.51 7.34
N SER A 6 3.17 -3.97 8.07
CA SER A 6 3.48 -3.55 9.42
C SER A 6 4.63 -2.55 9.40
N THR A 7 4.47 -1.43 10.10
CA THR A 7 5.57 -0.51 10.41
C THR A 7 6.08 -0.69 11.84
N GLY A 8 5.63 -1.73 12.56
CA GLY A 8 5.81 -1.86 14.01
C GLY A 8 4.88 -0.94 14.81
N GLY A 9 4.76 -1.22 16.11
CA GLY A 9 4.07 -0.38 17.08
C GLY A 9 2.55 -0.27 16.93
N GLY A 10 1.88 -1.15 16.18
CA GLY A 10 0.42 -1.16 16.02
C GLY A 10 -0.14 -0.21 14.96
N HIS A 11 0.72 0.46 14.18
CA HIS A 11 0.34 1.51 13.23
C HIS A 11 0.61 1.09 11.78
N GLY A 12 0.25 -0.15 11.43
CA GLY A 12 0.41 -0.69 10.08
C GLY A 12 -0.36 0.11 9.01
N HIS A 13 -0.15 -0.26 7.75
CA HIS A 13 -0.80 0.40 6.61
C HIS A 13 -1.39 -0.63 5.66
N SER A 14 -2.40 -0.21 4.92
CA SER A 14 -3.12 -1.06 3.99
C SER A 14 -3.52 -0.26 2.76
N GLY A 15 -3.75 -0.96 1.65
CA GLY A 15 -4.22 -0.35 0.42
C GLY A 15 -4.58 -1.39 -0.63
N LEU A 16 -5.24 -0.92 -1.69
CA LEU A 16 -5.67 -1.75 -2.80
C LEU A 16 -4.54 -1.90 -3.80
N VAL A 17 -4.31 -3.12 -4.29
CA VAL A 17 -3.43 -3.38 -5.43
C VAL A 17 -4.25 -3.23 -6.71
N GLU A 18 -3.90 -2.25 -7.54
CA GLU A 18 -4.50 -2.02 -8.85
C GLU A 18 -3.77 -2.82 -9.94
N LYS A 19 -2.42 -2.81 -9.93
CA LYS A 19 -1.59 -3.51 -10.91
C LYS A 19 -0.31 -4.06 -10.26
N VAL A 20 0.18 -5.18 -10.79
CA VAL A 20 1.53 -5.70 -10.54
C VAL A 20 2.31 -5.72 -11.85
N ASP A 21 3.54 -5.19 -11.85
CA ASP A 21 4.39 -5.09 -13.02
C ASP A 21 5.87 -5.27 -12.59
N ALA A 22 6.51 -6.36 -13.03
CA ALA A 22 7.93 -6.66 -12.71
C ALA A 22 8.31 -6.50 -11.21
N GLY A 23 7.43 -6.88 -10.29
CA GLY A 23 7.67 -6.75 -8.84
C GLY A 23 7.43 -5.34 -8.27
N ILE A 24 6.93 -4.42 -9.09
CA ILE A 24 6.43 -3.11 -8.70
C ILE A 24 4.91 -3.12 -8.69
N LEU A 25 4.33 -2.52 -7.64
CA LEU A 25 2.91 -2.39 -7.44
C LEU A 25 2.47 -0.97 -7.80
N THR A 26 1.33 -0.90 -8.49
CA THR A 26 0.49 0.29 -8.50
C THR A 26 -0.63 0.08 -7.49
N THR A 27 -0.78 1.02 -6.57
CA THR A 27 -1.69 0.90 -5.43
C THR A 27 -2.59 2.12 -5.28
N ILE A 28 -3.76 1.92 -4.68
CA ILE A 28 -4.63 2.98 -4.19
C ILE A 28 -4.57 2.97 -2.67
N GLU A 29 -4.13 4.08 -2.09
CA GLU A 29 -3.84 4.19 -0.65
C GLU A 29 -4.51 5.43 -0.07
N GLY A 30 -5.19 5.28 1.07
CA GLY A 30 -5.75 6.38 1.84
C GLY A 30 -4.76 6.96 2.85
N ASN A 31 -5.13 8.07 3.49
CA ASN A 31 -4.32 8.76 4.49
C ASN A 31 -2.87 8.95 4.06
N THR A 32 -2.66 9.26 2.77
CA THR A 32 -1.34 9.59 2.22
C THR A 32 -1.31 11.00 1.62
N ASN A 33 -0.12 11.48 1.27
CA ASN A 33 0.09 12.57 0.32
C ASN A 33 0.99 12.06 -0.82
N ASP A 34 1.36 12.93 -1.77
CA ASP A 34 2.23 12.58 -2.92
C ASP A 34 3.53 11.86 -2.49
N ASN A 35 3.99 12.07 -1.25
CA ASN A 35 5.23 11.54 -0.71
C ASN A 35 5.06 10.42 0.33
N GLY A 36 3.84 9.92 0.59
CA GLY A 36 3.63 8.79 1.50
C GLY A 36 3.43 9.13 2.98
N SER A 37 3.01 10.36 3.34
CA SER A 37 2.79 10.76 4.74
C SER A 37 1.73 9.91 5.44
N ARG A 38 1.84 9.73 6.76
CA ARG A 38 0.86 9.01 7.60
C ARG A 38 -0.35 9.87 7.99
N GLU A 39 -0.16 11.19 8.01
CA GLU A 39 -1.19 12.21 8.23
C GLU A 39 -1.69 12.73 6.88
N GLY A 40 -2.01 11.81 5.97
CA GLY A 40 -2.32 12.21 4.61
C GLY A 40 -3.68 12.87 4.45
N ILE A 41 -3.83 13.59 3.35
CA ILE A 41 -4.97 14.47 3.09
C ILE A 41 -6.07 13.82 2.24
N GLY A 42 -5.86 12.57 1.82
CA GLY A 42 -6.80 11.90 0.92
C GLY A 42 -6.35 10.53 0.44
N VAL A 43 -6.98 10.11 -0.67
CA VAL A 43 -6.75 8.84 -1.35
C VAL A 43 -5.99 9.10 -2.64
N PHE A 44 -4.88 8.40 -2.84
CA PHE A 44 -3.99 8.63 -3.98
C PHE A 44 -3.57 7.33 -4.64
N ARG A 45 -3.34 7.43 -5.95
CA ARG A 45 -2.69 6.37 -6.72
C ARG A 45 -1.18 6.50 -6.59
N ARG A 46 -0.53 5.42 -6.14
CA ARG A 46 0.92 5.36 -5.95
C ARG A 46 1.55 4.36 -6.90
N VAL A 47 2.63 4.77 -7.55
CA VAL A 47 3.46 3.92 -8.42
C VAL A 47 4.81 3.73 -7.75
N GLY A 48 5.38 2.52 -7.82
CA GLY A 48 6.75 2.26 -7.36
C GLY A 48 6.86 1.52 -6.03
N ARG A 49 5.74 1.10 -5.41
CA ARG A 49 5.79 0.27 -4.22
C ARG A 49 6.36 -1.10 -4.58
N ARG A 50 7.43 -1.53 -3.91
CA ARG A 50 8.06 -2.83 -4.20
C ARG A 50 7.24 -3.96 -3.59
N LEU A 51 7.06 -5.06 -4.31
CA LEU A 51 6.42 -6.27 -3.80
C LEU A 51 7.08 -6.72 -2.49
N SER A 52 8.40 -6.67 -2.42
CA SER A 52 9.20 -7.03 -1.25
C SER A 52 9.01 -6.13 -0.03
N SER A 53 8.35 -4.97 -0.17
CA SER A 53 8.04 -4.09 0.97
C SER A 53 6.79 -4.52 1.75
N ILE A 54 5.98 -5.43 1.19
CA ILE A 54 4.79 -5.95 1.86
C ILE A 54 5.22 -7.10 2.76
N ASN A 55 5.30 -6.81 4.06
CA ASN A 55 5.89 -7.72 5.06
C ASN A 55 4.86 -8.50 5.88
N VAL A 56 3.55 -8.29 5.66
CA VAL A 56 2.49 -9.08 6.31
C VAL A 56 1.81 -9.98 5.27
N GLY A 57 1.31 -9.42 4.18
CA GLY A 57 0.74 -10.21 3.09
C GLY A 57 -0.41 -9.52 2.36
N TYR A 58 -1.30 -10.33 1.80
CA TYR A 58 -2.44 -9.87 1.00
C TYR A 58 -3.73 -10.55 1.38
N VAL A 59 -4.84 -9.82 1.29
CA VAL A 59 -6.19 -10.36 1.33
C VAL A 59 -6.75 -10.40 -0.09
N LEU A 60 -7.11 -11.60 -0.54
CA LEU A 60 -7.84 -11.82 -1.78
C LEU A 60 -9.34 -11.86 -1.46
N TYR A 61 -10.12 -11.24 -2.32
CA TYR A 61 -11.58 -11.17 -2.18
C TYR A 61 -12.21 -11.40 -3.55
N SER A 62 -13.40 -12.02 -3.54
CA SER A 62 -14.20 -12.43 -4.69
C SER A 62 -15.57 -11.77 -4.64
#